data_AF-J9YVS3-F1
#
_entry.id   AF-J9YVS3-F1
#
_cell.length_a   1.000
_cell.length_b   1.000
_cell.length_c   1.000
_cell.angle_alpha   90.00
_cell.angle_beta   90.00
_cell.angle_gamma   90.00
#
_symmetry.space_group_name_H-M   'P 1'
#
loop_
_entity.id
_entity.type
_entity.pdbx_description
1 polymer ?
#
loop_
_entity_poly.entity_id
_entity_poly.type
_entity_poly.pdbx_seq_one_letter_code
_entity_poly.pdbx_strand_id
1 'polypeptide(L)'
;MITNFLNTGCVIYPVSFSCLDTYSWSIPQSEVNLMNDWYEQWSKAGAGPNFRVENPDQYIQNFNWLSNWINKYFFTKVSDFIIGISFMIMILFFLFYSNKKQNIKYYTGEKFIFIILIILFIEWFYNHPSLRYGGYSLICLLFFLPASYLLGTKLPNGNIQLKTYTLIFLTLFIFFSRNIDRIIKENKKYNYNPFENTNYKIDETYFSIQKRFENIIRICNEKKIECENNIKISLKNKNGIKIFYKTDLKKK
;
A
#
# COMPACT_ATOMS: atom_id res chain seq x y z
N MET A 1 10.03 10.62 -0.42
CA MET A 1 11.24 10.41 0.42
C MET A 1 11.42 11.54 1.44
N ILE A 2 11.56 12.81 1.04
CA ILE A 2 11.73 13.93 2.00
C ILE A 2 10.58 14.01 3.01
N THR A 3 9.34 13.84 2.55
CA THR A 3 8.15 13.81 3.42
C THR A 3 8.19 12.68 4.45
N ASN A 4 8.68 11.49 4.09
CA ASN A 4 8.83 10.38 5.04
C ASN A 4 9.89 10.73 6.08
N PHE A 5 11.03 11.25 5.65
CA PHE A 5 12.09 11.64 6.57
C PHE A 5 11.61 12.71 7.56
N LEU A 6 10.99 13.79 7.08
CA LEU A 6 10.52 14.88 7.95
C LEU A 6 9.41 14.46 8.93
N ASN A 7 8.62 13.44 8.60
CA ASN A 7 7.55 12.96 9.47
C ASN A 7 7.99 11.85 10.43
N THR A 8 9.01 11.06 10.07
CA THR A 8 9.34 9.82 10.80
C THR A 8 10.79 9.74 11.28
N GLY A 9 11.69 10.54 10.71
CA GLY A 9 13.14 10.40 10.87
C GLY A 9 13.77 9.35 9.94
N CYS A 10 12.97 8.64 9.13
CA CYS A 10 13.42 7.57 8.25
C CYS A 10 13.38 7.96 6.77
N VAL A 11 14.45 7.64 6.03
CA VAL A 11 14.45 7.80 4.57
C VAL A 11 13.46 6.81 3.94
N ILE A 12 13.44 5.58 4.44
CA ILE A 12 12.52 4.51 4.03
C ILE A 12 11.80 4.00 5.28
N TYR A 13 10.65 4.59 5.60
CA TYR A 13 9.84 4.12 6.73
C TYR A 13 9.07 2.83 6.38
N PRO A 14 8.96 1.83 7.29
CA PRO A 14 9.54 1.72 8.63
C PRO A 14 10.81 0.84 8.67
N VAL A 15 11.72 0.99 7.72
CA VAL A 15 12.99 0.26 7.70
C VAL A 15 13.96 0.92 8.67
N SER A 16 14.17 0.27 9.81
CA SER A 16 14.79 0.86 10.98
C SER A 16 16.25 1.30 10.75
N PHE A 17 17.05 0.56 9.99
CA PHE A 17 18.43 0.98 9.67
C PHE A 17 18.50 2.25 8.80
N SER A 18 17.39 2.65 8.16
CA SER A 18 17.29 3.86 7.33
C SER A 18 16.87 5.10 8.13
N CYS A 19 16.77 4.99 9.45
CA CYS A 19 16.26 6.02 10.35
C CYS A 19 17.38 6.71 11.13
N LEU A 20 17.19 8.02 11.37
CA LEU A 20 17.99 8.81 12.29
C LEU A 20 17.17 9.08 13.54
N ASP A 21 17.46 8.37 14.63
CA ASP A 21 16.74 8.46 15.92
C ASP A 21 17.34 9.50 16.88
N THR A 22 18.42 10.18 16.48
CA THR A 22 19.13 11.18 17.28
C THR A 22 18.32 12.45 17.56
N TYR A 23 17.25 12.71 16.80
CA TYR A 23 16.47 13.93 16.90
C TYR A 23 15.24 13.76 17.79
N SER A 24 14.87 14.79 18.55
CA SER A 24 13.71 14.71 19.46
C SER A 24 12.35 14.54 18.77
N TRP A 25 12.28 14.79 17.46
CA TRP A 25 11.07 14.70 16.67
C TRP A 25 10.97 13.40 15.86
N SER A 26 12.08 12.64 15.72
CA SER A 26 12.08 11.36 15.00
C SER A 26 11.41 10.26 15.81
N ILE A 27 10.83 9.27 15.11
CA ILE A 27 10.19 8.12 15.75
C ILE A 27 11.29 7.21 16.34
N PRO A 28 11.17 6.77 17.61
CA PRO A 28 12.13 5.85 18.20
C PRO A 28 12.26 4.54 17.43
N GLN A 29 13.48 4.00 17.36
CA GLN A 29 13.79 2.77 16.62
C GLN A 29 12.91 1.57 17.03
N SER A 30 12.55 1.48 18.32
CA SER A 30 11.67 0.43 18.84
C SER A 30 10.26 0.50 18.27
N GLU A 31 9.71 1.71 18.09
CA GLU A 31 8.40 1.92 17.48
C GLU A 31 8.45 1.68 15.96
N VAL A 32 9.56 2.04 15.32
CA VAL A 32 9.80 1.73 13.89
C VAL A 32 9.82 0.22 13.66
N ASN A 33 10.56 -0.54 14.46
CA ASN A 33 10.59 -2.00 14.36
C ASN A 33 9.20 -2.62 14.56
N LEU A 34 8.45 -2.15 15.57
CA LEU A 34 7.08 -2.62 15.80
C LEU A 34 6.16 -2.31 14.62
N MET A 35 6.35 -1.18 13.95
CA MET A 35 5.59 -0.86 12.74
C MET A 35 6.01 -1.73 11.55
N ASN A 36 7.30 -2.07 11.43
CA ASN A 36 7.78 -2.99 10.41
C ASN A 36 7.12 -4.36 10.57
N ASP A 37 7.15 -4.91 11.77
CA ASP A 37 6.50 -6.19 12.10
C ASP A 37 4.99 -6.13 11.82
N TRP A 38 4.36 -5.00 12.13
CA TRP A 38 2.95 -4.78 11.84
C TRP A 38 2.66 -4.81 10.34
N TYR A 39 3.40 -4.08 9.51
CA TYR A 39 3.18 -4.11 8.05
C TYR A 39 3.50 -5.47 7.44
N GLU A 40 4.52 -6.15 7.94
CA GLU A 40 4.85 -7.51 7.55
C GLU A 40 3.70 -8.48 7.87
N GLN A 41 3.14 -8.44 9.08
CA GLN A 41 1.96 -9.22 9.48
C GLN A 41 0.77 -8.97 8.54
N TRP A 42 0.48 -7.71 8.23
CA TRP A 42 -0.60 -7.34 7.30
C TRP A 42 -0.36 -7.87 5.89
N SER A 43 0.89 -7.81 5.41
CA SER A 43 1.25 -8.31 4.09
C SER A 43 1.10 -9.82 3.99
N LYS A 44 1.43 -10.52 5.08
CA LYS A 44 1.36 -11.98 5.23
C LYS A 44 -0.02 -12.48 5.65
N ALA A 45 -1.04 -11.62 5.67
CA ALA A 45 -2.42 -11.94 6.08
C ALA A 45 -2.60 -12.42 7.53
N GLY A 46 -1.63 -12.12 8.40
CA GLY A 46 -1.70 -12.38 9.85
C GLY A 46 -2.55 -11.35 10.61
N ALA A 47 -2.87 -10.21 9.99
CA ALA A 47 -3.71 -9.18 10.57
C ALA A 47 -4.67 -8.58 9.53
N GLY A 48 -5.81 -8.08 10.01
CA GLY A 48 -6.79 -7.32 9.24
C GLY A 48 -7.56 -6.38 10.15
N PRO A 49 -8.57 -5.65 9.63
CA PRO A 49 -9.31 -4.66 10.41
C PRO A 49 -9.97 -5.23 11.67
N ASN A 50 -10.39 -6.51 11.61
CA ASN A 50 -11.20 -7.15 12.66
C ASN A 50 -10.50 -8.35 13.29
N PHE A 51 -9.25 -8.64 12.94
CA PHE A 51 -8.55 -9.82 13.48
C PHE A 51 -7.05 -9.62 13.50
N ARG A 52 -6.39 -10.35 14.40
CA ARG A 52 -4.94 -10.50 14.47
C ARG A 52 -4.62 -11.92 14.94
N VAL A 53 -3.56 -12.52 14.41
CA VAL A 53 -3.02 -13.79 14.93
C VAL A 53 -2.53 -13.62 16.37
N GLU A 54 -2.60 -14.70 17.16
CA GLU A 54 -2.30 -14.67 18.59
C GLU A 54 -0.81 -14.43 18.90
N ASN A 55 0.10 -15.08 18.15
CA ASN A 55 1.56 -14.96 18.30
C ASN A 55 2.17 -14.35 17.03
N PRO A 56 2.18 -13.01 16.90
CA PRO A 56 2.54 -12.36 15.64
C PRO A 56 4.02 -12.49 15.29
N ASP A 57 4.89 -12.49 16.29
CA ASP A 57 6.34 -12.59 16.09
C ASP A 57 6.72 -13.98 15.54
N GLN A 58 6.11 -15.05 16.06
CA GLN A 58 6.29 -16.41 15.54
C GLN A 58 5.66 -16.57 14.16
N TYR A 59 4.55 -15.85 13.90
CA TYR A 59 3.82 -15.95 12.64
C TYR A 59 4.63 -15.43 11.43
N ILE A 60 5.35 -14.32 11.60
CA ILE A 60 6.14 -13.71 10.51
C ILE A 60 7.44 -14.46 10.22
N GLN A 61 7.93 -15.28 11.15
CA GLN A 61 9.13 -16.08 10.99
C GLN A 61 8.99 -17.17 9.90
N ASN A 62 10.03 -17.32 9.09
CA ASN A 62 10.16 -18.33 8.06
C ASN A 62 8.94 -18.35 7.12
N PHE A 63 8.29 -19.51 6.97
CA PHE A 63 7.10 -19.71 6.14
C PHE A 63 5.85 -20.09 6.95
N ASN A 64 5.84 -19.82 8.26
CA ASN A 64 4.69 -20.11 9.14
C ASN A 64 3.41 -19.42 8.64
N TRP A 65 3.56 -18.27 7.99
CA TRP A 65 2.48 -17.48 7.44
C TRP A 65 1.86 -18.04 6.14
N LEU A 66 2.60 -18.86 5.38
CA LEU A 66 2.31 -19.19 3.98
C LEU A 66 0.93 -19.83 3.80
N SER A 67 0.58 -20.81 4.65
CA SER A 67 -0.71 -21.50 4.58
C SER A 67 -1.89 -20.53 4.77
N ASN A 68 -1.82 -19.68 5.79
CA ASN A 68 -2.87 -18.69 6.06
C ASN A 68 -2.92 -17.61 4.95
N TRP A 69 -1.77 -17.20 4.40
CA TRP A 69 -1.71 -16.28 3.29
C TRP A 69 -2.32 -16.84 2.00
N ILE A 70 -2.07 -18.11 1.68
CA ILE A 70 -2.69 -18.79 0.54
C ILE A 70 -4.21 -18.75 0.67
N ASN A 71 -4.72 -19.14 1.85
CA ASN A 71 -6.16 -19.24 2.10
C ASN A 71 -6.86 -17.87 2.14
N LYS A 72 -6.26 -16.87 2.81
CA LYS A 72 -6.91 -15.58 3.04
C LYS A 72 -6.64 -14.53 1.97
N TYR A 73 -5.51 -14.63 1.26
CA TYR A 73 -5.03 -13.57 0.37
C TYR A 73 -4.76 -14.04 -1.06
N PHE A 74 -4.11 -15.19 -1.27
CA PHE A 74 -3.74 -15.63 -2.61
C PHE A 74 -4.96 -15.86 -3.49
N PHE A 75 -5.86 -16.75 -3.09
CA PHE A 75 -7.04 -17.13 -3.88
C PHE A 75 -8.13 -16.05 -3.98
N THR A 76 -8.02 -14.98 -3.19
CA THR A 76 -8.99 -13.88 -3.21
C THR A 76 -8.48 -12.64 -3.93
N LYS A 77 -7.17 -12.44 -4.03
CA LYS A 77 -6.58 -11.21 -4.60
C LYS A 77 -5.52 -11.49 -5.65
N VAL A 78 -4.57 -12.38 -5.34
CA VAL A 78 -3.43 -12.65 -6.24
C VAL A 78 -3.87 -13.47 -7.44
N SER A 79 -4.69 -14.50 -7.24
CA SER A 79 -5.26 -15.30 -8.33
C SER A 79 -6.07 -14.45 -9.31
N ASP A 80 -6.96 -13.60 -8.81
CA ASP A 80 -7.79 -12.70 -9.63
C ASP A 80 -6.91 -11.77 -10.48
N PHE A 81 -5.82 -11.27 -9.88
CA PHE A 81 -4.86 -10.43 -10.59
C PHE A 81 -4.10 -11.20 -11.67
N ILE A 82 -3.60 -12.40 -11.37
CA ILE A 82 -2.90 -13.27 -12.34
C ILE A 82 -3.82 -13.65 -13.50
N ILE A 83 -5.08 -13.98 -13.22
CA ILE A 83 -6.09 -14.27 -14.24
C ILE A 83 -6.31 -13.03 -15.12
N GLY A 84 -6.46 -11.86 -14.51
CA GLY A 84 -6.62 -10.58 -15.23
C GLY A 84 -5.44 -10.27 -16.15
N ILE A 85 -4.19 -10.40 -15.67
CA ILE A 85 -2.99 -10.23 -16.48
C ILE A 85 -2.95 -11.26 -17.61
N SER A 86 -3.21 -12.52 -17.32
CA SER A 86 -3.17 -13.59 -18.32
C SER A 86 -4.20 -13.36 -19.42
N PHE A 87 -5.41 -12.93 -19.04
CA PHE A 87 -6.47 -12.58 -19.98
C PHE A 87 -6.06 -11.38 -20.86
N MET A 88 -5.46 -10.35 -20.28
CA MET A 88 -4.93 -9.21 -21.04
C MET A 88 -3.85 -9.64 -22.04
N ILE A 89 -2.91 -10.48 -21.62
CA ILE A 89 -1.88 -11.04 -22.50
C ILE A 89 -2.53 -11.83 -23.64
N MET A 90 -3.53 -12.66 -23.34
CA MET A 90 -4.27 -13.41 -24.34
C MET A 90 -4.94 -12.48 -25.38
N ILE A 91 -5.54 -11.37 -24.97
CA ILE A 91 -6.10 -10.36 -25.88
C ILE A 91 -4.99 -9.75 -26.76
N LEU A 92 -3.84 -9.40 -26.17
CA LEU A 92 -2.73 -8.84 -26.93
C LEU A 92 -2.21 -9.84 -27.97
N PHE A 93 -2.05 -11.11 -27.59
CA PHE A 93 -1.71 -12.15 -28.56
C PHE A 93 -2.78 -12.28 -29.63
N PHE A 94 -4.06 -12.36 -29.28
CA PHE A 94 -5.13 -12.46 -30.27
C PHE A 94 -5.10 -11.30 -31.29
N LEU A 95 -4.87 -10.06 -30.83
CA LEU A 95 -4.90 -8.88 -31.69
C LEU A 95 -3.62 -8.68 -32.50
N PHE A 96 -2.44 -8.94 -31.92
CA PHE A 96 -1.16 -8.55 -32.51
C PHE A 96 -0.34 -9.74 -33.04
N TYR A 97 -0.74 -10.97 -32.76
CA TYR A 97 -0.01 -12.14 -33.24
C TYR A 97 -0.01 -12.24 -34.77
N SER A 98 1.11 -12.73 -35.29
CA SER A 98 1.35 -12.96 -36.70
C SER A 98 2.19 -14.20 -36.88
N ASN A 99 1.94 -14.96 -37.94
CA ASN A 99 2.77 -16.11 -38.30
C ASN A 99 4.10 -15.69 -38.93
N LYS A 100 4.21 -14.44 -39.38
CA LYS A 100 5.43 -13.92 -40.01
C LYS A 100 6.44 -13.52 -38.93
N LYS A 101 7.63 -14.10 -38.99
CA LYS A 101 8.72 -13.79 -38.06
C LYS A 101 9.44 -12.51 -38.48
N GLN A 102 9.90 -11.75 -37.49
CA GLN A 102 10.78 -10.61 -37.66
C GLN A 102 12.14 -10.93 -37.04
N ASN A 103 13.22 -10.60 -37.74
CA ASN A 103 14.55 -10.65 -37.17
C ASN A 103 14.75 -9.43 -36.27
N ILE A 104 14.77 -9.66 -34.96
CA ILE A 104 15.11 -8.64 -33.97
C ILE A 104 16.50 -8.93 -33.43
N LYS A 105 17.34 -7.89 -33.35
CA LYS A 105 18.62 -7.99 -32.65
C LYS A 105 18.35 -8.05 -31.14
N TYR A 106 18.82 -9.11 -30.52
CA TYR A 106 18.69 -9.30 -29.08
C TYR A 106 19.49 -8.26 -28.30
N TYR A 107 18.86 -7.61 -27.33
CA TYR A 107 19.57 -6.87 -26.31
C TYR A 107 19.92 -7.83 -25.16
N THR A 108 21.22 -8.08 -24.96
CA THR A 108 21.71 -9.00 -23.91
C THR A 108 21.28 -8.57 -22.50
N GLY A 109 21.05 -7.28 -22.27
CA GLY A 109 20.63 -6.77 -20.96
C GLY A 109 19.20 -7.12 -20.56
N GLU A 110 18.32 -7.55 -21.49
CA GLU A 110 16.95 -7.98 -21.12
C GLU A 110 16.94 -9.18 -20.17
N LYS A 111 17.82 -10.15 -20.42
CA LYS A 111 17.97 -11.33 -19.55
C LYS A 111 18.44 -10.92 -18.15
N PHE A 112 19.37 -9.97 -18.08
CA PHE A 112 19.88 -9.44 -16.82
C PHE A 112 18.79 -8.73 -16.03
N ILE A 113 17.99 -7.88 -16.70
CA ILE A 113 16.83 -7.22 -16.09
C ILE A 113 15.84 -8.26 -15.56
N PHE A 114 15.55 -9.32 -16.33
CA PHE A 114 14.63 -10.36 -15.90
C PHE A 114 15.12 -11.13 -14.66
N ILE A 115 16.43 -11.40 -14.57
CA ILE A 115 17.04 -12.02 -13.38
C ILE A 115 16.88 -11.10 -12.16
N ILE A 116 17.12 -9.79 -12.30
CA ILE A 116 16.89 -8.82 -11.22
C ILE A 116 15.42 -8.84 -10.78
N LEU A 117 14.48 -8.88 -11.72
CA LEU A 117 13.05 -8.96 -11.39
C LEU A 117 12.70 -10.22 -10.59
N ILE A 118 13.32 -11.37 -10.90
CA ILE A 118 13.14 -12.60 -10.13
C ILE A 118 13.68 -12.43 -8.70
N ILE A 119 14.87 -11.85 -8.54
CA ILE A 119 15.45 -11.60 -7.22
C ILE A 119 14.54 -10.68 -6.38
N LEU A 120 14.07 -9.59 -6.98
CA LEU A 120 13.13 -8.67 -6.33
C LEU A 120 11.79 -9.33 -6.02
N PHE A 121 11.31 -10.23 -6.87
CA PHE A 121 10.09 -10.99 -6.61
C PHE A 121 10.24 -11.95 -5.43
N ILE A 122 11.38 -12.63 -5.29
CA ILE A 122 11.65 -13.53 -4.16
C ILE A 122 11.74 -12.72 -2.86
N GLU A 123 12.46 -11.59 -2.88
CA GLU A 123 12.55 -10.67 -1.73
C GLU A 123 11.15 -10.17 -1.32
N TRP A 124 10.38 -9.67 -2.30
CA TRP A 124 9.02 -9.21 -2.07
C TRP A 124 8.12 -10.32 -1.51
N PHE A 125 8.19 -11.53 -2.06
CA PHE A 125 7.34 -12.64 -1.64
C PHE A 125 7.67 -13.09 -0.22
N TYR A 126 8.95 -13.06 0.16
CA TYR A 126 9.38 -13.46 1.49
C TYR A 126 9.04 -12.42 2.56
N ASN A 127 9.30 -11.14 2.30
CA ASN A 127 9.14 -10.07 3.27
C ASN A 127 7.72 -9.48 3.27
N HIS A 128 7.21 -9.13 2.09
CA HIS A 128 6.01 -8.31 1.96
C HIS A 128 5.04 -8.78 0.87
N PRO A 129 4.48 -10.02 0.96
CA PRO A 129 3.66 -10.65 -0.09
C PRO A 129 2.24 -10.04 -0.24
N SER A 130 2.12 -8.71 -0.23
CA SER A 130 0.92 -7.97 -0.59
C SER A 130 1.10 -7.30 -1.93
N LEU A 131 0.12 -7.43 -2.83
CA LEU A 131 0.13 -6.76 -4.13
C LEU A 131 0.33 -5.24 -4.01
N ARG A 132 -0.21 -4.63 -2.93
CA ARG A 132 -0.09 -3.20 -2.64
C ARG A 132 1.35 -2.75 -2.35
N TYR A 133 2.19 -3.64 -1.85
CA TYR A 133 3.58 -3.35 -1.49
C TYR A 133 4.52 -3.70 -2.66
N GLY A 134 4.19 -3.24 -3.87
CA GLY A 134 5.00 -3.44 -5.08
C GLY A 134 4.70 -4.71 -5.89
N GLY A 135 3.94 -5.65 -5.32
CA GLY A 135 3.61 -6.92 -5.99
C GLY A 135 2.85 -6.75 -7.31
N TYR A 136 1.95 -5.77 -7.44
CA TYR A 136 1.28 -5.47 -8.71
C TYR A 136 2.29 -5.20 -9.83
N SER A 137 3.27 -4.34 -9.59
CA SER A 137 4.27 -3.97 -10.59
C SER A 137 5.20 -5.14 -10.91
N LEU A 138 5.71 -5.84 -9.89
CA LEU A 138 6.65 -6.95 -10.07
C LEU A 138 6.03 -8.11 -10.85
N ILE A 139 4.84 -8.56 -10.46
CA ILE A 139 4.15 -9.67 -11.14
C ILE A 139 3.79 -9.26 -12.58
N CYS A 140 3.28 -8.04 -12.81
CA CYS A 140 3.05 -7.54 -14.17
C CYS A 140 4.30 -7.62 -15.03
N LEU A 141 5.45 -7.13 -14.54
CA LEU A 141 6.70 -7.12 -15.31
C LEU A 141 7.21 -8.53 -15.61
N LEU A 142 7.07 -9.46 -14.66
CA LEU A 142 7.44 -10.87 -14.86
C LEU A 142 6.64 -11.53 -15.99
N PHE A 143 5.38 -11.14 -16.19
CA PHE A 143 4.53 -11.69 -17.26
C PHE A 143 4.66 -10.90 -18.57
N PHE A 144 4.71 -9.58 -18.49
CA PHE A 144 4.74 -8.71 -19.67
C PHE A 144 6.08 -8.73 -20.39
N LEU A 145 7.22 -8.87 -19.69
CA LEU A 145 8.51 -8.90 -20.36
C LEU A 145 8.66 -10.12 -21.29
N PRO A 146 8.35 -11.37 -20.87
CA PRO A 146 8.31 -12.51 -21.77
C PRO A 146 7.26 -12.38 -22.88
N ALA A 147 6.04 -11.91 -22.55
CA ALA A 147 4.98 -11.73 -23.54
C ALA A 147 5.37 -10.71 -24.63
N SER A 148 5.97 -9.59 -24.23
CA SER A 148 6.47 -8.55 -25.12
C SER A 148 7.58 -9.09 -26.00
N TYR A 149 8.53 -9.85 -25.45
CA TYR A 149 9.57 -10.52 -26.22
C TYR A 149 8.97 -11.43 -27.30
N LEU A 150 8.04 -12.30 -26.93
CA LEU A 150 7.40 -13.23 -27.87
C LEU A 150 6.66 -12.49 -29.00
N LEU A 151 5.89 -11.45 -28.67
CA LEU A 151 5.18 -10.63 -29.66
C LEU A 151 6.13 -9.81 -30.53
N GLY A 152 7.21 -9.29 -29.95
CA GLY A 152 8.24 -8.54 -30.67
C GLY A 152 8.83 -9.35 -31.82
N THR A 153 9.09 -10.65 -31.62
CA THR A 153 9.63 -11.50 -32.70
C THR A 153 8.71 -11.70 -33.91
N LYS A 154 7.49 -11.14 -33.89
CA LYS A 154 6.49 -11.27 -34.95
C LYS A 154 6.36 -9.95 -35.71
N LEU A 155 6.26 -10.04 -37.03
CA LEU A 155 5.92 -8.88 -37.84
C LEU A 155 4.48 -8.43 -37.52
N PRO A 156 4.24 -7.13 -37.35
CA PRO A 156 2.91 -6.64 -36.99
C PRO A 156 1.87 -7.00 -38.04
N ASN A 157 0.72 -7.49 -37.57
CA ASN A 157 -0.41 -7.86 -38.43
C ASN A 157 -1.44 -6.73 -38.50
N GLY A 158 -1.69 -6.20 -39.69
CA GLY A 158 -2.68 -5.14 -39.92
C GLY A 158 -2.27 -3.77 -39.34
N ASN A 159 -3.23 -2.85 -39.25
CA ASN A 159 -2.98 -1.50 -38.74
C ASN A 159 -2.85 -1.51 -37.21
N ILE A 160 -1.61 -1.51 -36.72
CA ILE A 160 -1.28 -1.49 -35.28
C ILE A 160 -1.93 -0.29 -34.59
N GLN A 161 -1.83 0.90 -35.19
CA GLN A 161 -2.32 2.14 -34.59
C GLN A 161 -3.82 2.06 -34.30
N LEU A 162 -4.59 1.54 -35.26
CA LEU A 162 -6.03 1.35 -35.09
C LEU A 162 -6.32 0.42 -33.91
N LYS A 163 -5.68 -0.76 -33.87
CA LYS A 163 -5.87 -1.74 -32.79
C LYS A 163 -5.49 -1.15 -31.41
N THR A 164 -4.39 -0.41 -31.35
CA THR A 164 -3.95 0.27 -30.11
C THR A 164 -4.94 1.33 -29.67
N TYR A 165 -5.41 2.20 -30.57
CA TYR A 165 -6.41 3.21 -30.24
C TYR A 165 -7.74 2.58 -29.82
N THR A 166 -8.16 1.47 -30.44
CA THR A 166 -9.34 0.72 -30.02
C THR A 166 -9.20 0.21 -28.58
N LEU A 167 -8.04 -0.35 -28.21
CA LEU A 167 -7.79 -0.82 -26.85
C LEU A 167 -7.78 0.32 -25.82
N ILE A 168 -7.15 1.45 -26.15
CA ILE A 168 -7.13 2.64 -25.28
C ILE A 168 -8.54 3.16 -25.08
N PHE A 169 -9.30 3.33 -26.17
CA PHE A 169 -10.68 3.80 -26.12
C PHE A 169 -11.57 2.86 -25.30
N LEU A 170 -11.48 1.55 -25.53
CA LEU A 170 -12.23 0.54 -24.76
C LEU A 170 -11.89 0.62 -23.27
N THR A 171 -10.61 0.76 -22.93
CA THR A 171 -10.16 0.87 -21.53
C THR A 171 -10.71 2.12 -20.87
N LEU A 172 -10.62 3.27 -21.53
CA LEU A 172 -11.18 4.54 -21.05
C LEU A 172 -12.70 4.43 -20.90
N PHE A 173 -13.39 3.88 -21.89
CA PHE A 173 -14.83 3.67 -21.86
C PHE A 173 -15.27 2.82 -20.65
N ILE A 174 -14.62 1.69 -20.42
CA ILE A 174 -14.90 0.82 -19.25
C ILE A 174 -14.60 1.56 -17.96
N PHE A 175 -13.46 2.26 -17.88
CA PHE A 175 -13.08 3.04 -16.70
C PHE A 175 -14.12 4.10 -16.36
N PHE A 176 -14.51 4.95 -17.32
CA PHE A 176 -15.53 5.97 -17.11
C PHE A 176 -16.89 5.37 -16.75
N SER A 177 -17.33 4.33 -17.46
CA SER A 177 -18.61 3.68 -17.19
C SER A 177 -18.69 3.14 -15.75
N ARG A 178 -17.64 2.45 -15.28
CA ARG A 178 -17.59 1.93 -13.90
C ARG A 178 -17.51 3.03 -12.85
N ASN A 179 -16.81 4.13 -13.15
CA ASN A 179 -16.73 5.26 -12.22
C ASN A 179 -18.07 6.00 -12.12
N ILE A 180 -18.78 6.19 -13.23
CA ILE A 180 -20.13 6.76 -13.24
C ILE A 180 -21.07 5.87 -12.40
N ASP A 181 -21.06 4.56 -12.63
CA ASP A 181 -21.87 3.61 -11.85
C ASP A 181 -21.53 3.66 -10.35
N ARG A 182 -20.24 3.73 -9.98
CA ARG A 182 -19.81 3.91 -8.59
C ARG A 182 -20.35 5.21 -7.99
N ILE A 183 -20.23 6.33 -8.70
CA ILE A 183 -20.70 7.64 -8.21
C ILE A 183 -22.21 7.62 -8.02
N ILE A 184 -22.98 7.03 -8.95
CA ILE A 184 -24.43 6.90 -8.81
C ILE A 184 -24.79 6.06 -7.58
N LYS A 185 -24.09 4.93 -7.37
CA LYS A 185 -24.30 4.06 -6.19
C LYS A 185 -23.95 4.77 -4.88
N GLU A 186 -22.85 5.49 -4.83
CA GLU A 186 -22.42 6.24 -3.64
C GLU A 186 -23.36 7.41 -3.34
N ASN A 187 -23.82 8.15 -4.36
CA ASN A 187 -24.80 9.22 -4.19
C ASN A 187 -26.10 8.66 -3.58
N LYS A 188 -26.62 7.55 -4.12
CA LYS A 188 -27.81 6.87 -3.57
C LYS A 188 -27.60 6.35 -2.15
N LYS A 189 -26.44 5.75 -1.85
CA LYS A 189 -26.14 5.12 -0.55
C LYS A 189 -25.93 6.14 0.57
N TYR A 190 -25.22 7.23 0.28
CA TYR A 190 -24.81 8.21 1.30
C TYR A 190 -25.59 9.53 1.24
N ASN A 191 -26.51 9.67 0.28
CA ASN A 191 -27.21 10.91 -0.04
C ASN A 191 -26.21 12.07 -0.16
N TYR A 192 -25.19 11.85 -0.99
CA TYR A 192 -24.05 12.72 -1.22
C TYR A 192 -24.02 13.12 -2.69
N ASN A 193 -24.48 14.34 -2.98
CA ASN A 193 -24.45 14.90 -4.32
C ASN A 193 -23.21 15.80 -4.48
N PRO A 194 -22.15 15.36 -5.18
CA PRO A 194 -20.94 16.14 -5.36
C PRO A 194 -21.16 17.43 -6.17
N PHE A 195 -22.27 17.55 -6.91
CA PHE A 195 -22.62 18.79 -7.62
C PHE A 195 -23.30 19.83 -6.71
N GLU A 196 -23.86 19.40 -5.58
CA GLU A 196 -24.44 20.32 -4.58
C GLU A 196 -23.42 20.66 -3.50
N ASN A 197 -22.73 19.66 -2.95
CA ASN A 197 -21.76 19.84 -1.89
C ASN A 197 -20.68 18.78 -1.94
N THR A 198 -19.42 19.21 -1.98
CA THR A 198 -18.25 18.32 -1.97
C THR A 198 -17.78 17.96 -0.56
N ASN A 199 -18.39 18.54 0.47
CA ASN A 199 -17.99 18.28 1.85
C ASN A 199 -18.53 16.93 2.31
N TYR A 200 -17.63 16.13 2.88
CA TYR A 200 -18.03 14.93 3.59
C TYR A 200 -18.89 15.31 4.80
N LYS A 201 -19.94 14.53 5.07
CA LYS A 201 -20.71 14.65 6.32
C LYS A 201 -19.81 14.19 7.46
N ILE A 202 -19.22 15.16 8.17
CA ILE A 202 -18.44 14.90 9.38
C ILE A 202 -19.43 14.88 10.54
N ASP A 203 -19.51 13.75 11.24
CA ASP A 203 -20.26 13.64 12.48
C ASP A 203 -19.35 13.79 13.71
N GLU A 204 -19.96 13.76 14.89
CA GLU A 204 -19.26 13.87 16.16
C GLU A 204 -18.25 12.75 16.47
N THR A 205 -18.29 11.62 15.75
CA THR A 205 -17.39 10.48 15.97
C THR A 205 -15.99 10.74 15.45
N TYR A 206 -15.87 11.52 14.37
CA TYR A 206 -14.58 11.94 13.78
C TYR A 206 -13.75 12.79 14.75
N PHE A 207 -14.40 13.49 15.66
CA PHE A 207 -13.75 14.35 16.65
C PHE A 207 -13.37 13.60 17.94
N SER A 208 -13.39 12.26 17.96
CA SER A 208 -13.07 11.47 19.16
C SER A 208 -11.70 11.80 19.76
N ILE A 209 -10.68 12.02 18.93
CA ILE A 209 -9.33 12.41 19.36
C ILE A 209 -9.33 13.83 19.93
N GLN A 210 -9.98 14.78 19.25
CA GLN A 210 -10.11 16.15 19.71
C GLN A 210 -10.83 16.21 21.07
N LYS A 211 -11.96 15.51 21.20
CA LYS A 211 -12.71 15.38 22.46
C LYS A 211 -11.86 14.80 23.60
N ARG A 212 -10.96 13.86 23.30
CA ARG A 212 -9.99 13.35 24.29
C ARG A 212 -9.01 14.44 24.73
N PHE A 213 -8.46 15.22 23.81
CA PHE A 213 -7.56 16.33 24.15
C PHE A 213 -8.27 17.44 24.95
N GLU A 214 -9.49 17.81 24.56
CA GLU A 214 -10.32 18.78 25.30
C GLU A 214 -10.62 18.29 26.72
N ASN A 215 -10.93 17.00 26.88
CA ASN A 215 -11.14 16.41 28.21
C ASN A 215 -9.87 16.45 29.07
N ILE A 216 -8.69 16.17 28.49
CA ILE A 216 -7.40 16.32 29.20
C ILE A 216 -7.20 17.76 29.64
N ILE A 217 -7.42 18.74 28.75
CA ILE A 217 -7.29 20.17 29.07
C ILE A 217 -8.20 20.54 30.25
N ARG A 218 -9.46 20.08 30.24
CA ARG A 218 -10.42 20.34 31.31
C ARG A 218 -9.91 19.82 32.66
N ILE A 219 -9.49 18.55 32.72
CA ILE A 219 -8.96 17.92 33.93
C ILE A 219 -7.73 18.68 34.47
N CYS A 220 -6.82 19.09 33.58
CA CYS A 220 -5.60 19.80 33.97
C CYS A 220 -5.87 21.21 34.51
N ASN A 221 -6.84 21.92 33.93
CA ASN A 221 -7.23 23.24 34.40
C ASN A 221 -7.88 23.18 35.80
N GLU A 222 -8.63 22.13 36.08
CA GLU A 222 -9.29 21.92 37.38
C GLU A 222 -8.30 21.54 38.50
N LYS A 223 -7.25 20.77 38.21
CA LYS A 223 -6.35 20.21 39.23
C LYS A 223 -5.13 21.06 39.63
N LYS A 224 -4.84 22.19 38.98
CA LYS A 224 -3.76 23.17 39.30
C LYS A 224 -2.31 22.64 39.50
N ILE A 225 -2.07 21.34 39.47
CA ILE A 225 -0.77 20.68 39.66
C ILE A 225 -0.38 19.96 38.37
N GLU A 226 0.93 19.84 38.11
CA GLU A 226 1.53 19.14 36.96
C GLU A 226 0.69 17.96 36.50
N CYS A 227 0.16 18.09 35.28
CA CYS A 227 -0.87 17.20 34.78
C CYS A 227 -0.24 15.94 34.19
N GLU A 228 0.28 15.07 35.08
CA GLU A 228 0.58 13.68 34.75
C GLU A 228 -0.72 12.88 34.84
N ASN A 229 -1.38 12.70 33.69
CA ASN A 229 -2.57 11.85 33.63
C ASN A 229 -2.17 10.37 33.63
N ASN A 230 -3.03 9.53 34.21
CA ASN A 230 -2.97 8.06 34.14
C ASN A 230 -2.96 7.48 32.71
N ILE A 231 -3.06 8.32 31.67
CA ILE A 231 -3.21 7.98 30.25
C ILE A 231 -1.84 7.98 29.50
N LYS A 232 -0.70 8.13 30.19
CA LYS A 232 0.66 8.25 29.56
C LYS A 232 0.81 9.46 28.62
N ILE A 233 -0.06 10.46 28.74
CA ILE A 233 -0.01 11.71 27.97
C ILE A 233 -0.06 12.86 28.97
N SER A 234 0.98 13.69 28.95
CA SER A 234 1.15 14.86 29.80
C SER A 234 0.97 16.15 29.00
N LEU A 235 0.62 17.23 29.69
CA LEU A 235 0.36 18.55 29.11
C LEU A 235 1.35 19.59 29.67
N LYS A 236 2.05 20.31 28.78
CA LYS A 236 2.90 21.44 29.13
C LYS A 236 2.42 22.71 28.42
N ASN A 237 2.41 23.84 29.11
CA ASN A 237 2.15 25.14 28.51
C ASN A 237 3.46 25.91 28.35
N LYS A 238 3.77 26.36 27.12
CA LYS A 238 4.95 27.19 26.83
C LYS A 238 4.53 28.32 25.89
N ASN A 239 4.70 29.57 26.32
CA ASN A 239 4.38 30.77 25.54
C ASN A 239 2.93 30.80 24.99
N GLY A 240 1.96 30.33 25.78
CA GLY A 240 0.55 30.23 25.35
C GLY A 240 0.23 29.01 24.47
N ILE A 241 1.22 28.19 24.13
CA ILE A 241 1.04 26.97 23.35
C ILE A 241 0.94 25.77 24.31
N LYS A 242 -0.16 25.02 24.17
CA LYS A 242 -0.39 23.75 24.85
C LYS A 242 0.27 22.61 24.06
N ILE A 243 1.26 21.97 24.67
CA ILE A 243 2.03 20.87 24.09
C ILE A 243 1.66 19.58 24.82
N PHE A 244 1.13 18.61 24.08
CA PHE A 244 0.90 17.26 24.56
C PHE A 244 2.11 16.40 24.25
N TYR A 245 2.59 15.62 25.22
CA TYR A 245 3.72 14.73 25.05
C TYR A 245 3.51 13.43 25.82
N LYS A 246 4.10 12.35 25.32
CA LYS A 246 4.08 11.05 25.99
C LYS A 246 5.14 11.02 27.07
N THR A 247 4.79 10.62 28.28
CA THR A 247 5.75 10.37 29.37
C THR A 247 6.11 8.89 29.38
N ASP A 248 7.30 8.57 28.90
CA ASP A 248 7.87 7.25 29.14
C ASP A 248 8.35 7.21 30.60
N LEU A 249 7.77 6.31 31.40
CA LEU A 249 8.31 5.99 32.72
C LEU A 249 9.77 5.59 32.50
N LYS A 250 10.71 6.36 33.06
CA LYS A 250 12.07 5.87 33.27
C LYS A 250 11.93 4.51 33.93
N LYS A 251 12.35 3.44 33.24
CA LYS A 251 12.61 2.15 33.88
C LYS A 251 13.59 2.46 35.02
N LYS A 252 13.08 2.45 36.25
CA LYS A 252 13.89 2.35 37.45
C LYS A 252 14.47 0.95 37.51
#